data_AF-A0A931FBB4-F1
#
_entry.id   AF-A0A931FBB4-F1
#
_cell.length_a   1.000
_cell.length_b   1.000
_cell.length_c   1.000
_cell.angle_alpha   90.00
_cell.angle_beta   90.00
_cell.angle_gamma   90.00
#
_symmetry.space_group_name_H-M   'P 1'
#
loop_
_entity.id
_entity.type
_entity.pdbx_description
1 polymer ?
#
loop_
_entity_poly.entity_id
_entity_poly.type
_entity_poly.pdbx_seq_one_letter_code
_entity_poly.pdbx_strand_id
1 'polypeptide(L)'
;MDLKKLEVPTSSITEVKRSPMDVFDQARKAETGVYVFNREKVAGVMLTQEQYEMLLQELELLRDATNEIVEASLKSEAIDESYANQSVSIVSTSEELDELVHTLKHYLTTGVTISAKNLDERMVTLGFITKKTGFGGVVDMLNELTATGKINYQLRRKTNGHIVIAEIIGEQDSQSQLFDKIIIKKIYLHEL
;
A
#
# COMPACT_ATOMS: atom_id res chain seq x y z
N MET A 1 -17.37 -20.05 -7.98
CA MET A 1 -17.62 -18.61 -8.13
C MET A 1 -17.18 -18.24 -9.52
N ASP A 2 -18.13 -17.99 -10.41
CA ASP A 2 -17.83 -17.57 -11.78
C ASP A 2 -17.17 -16.18 -11.73
N LEU A 3 -15.90 -16.12 -12.12
CA LEU A 3 -15.23 -14.87 -12.42
C LEU A 3 -16.08 -14.18 -13.48
N LYS A 4 -16.69 -13.03 -13.15
CA LYS A 4 -17.11 -12.06 -14.17
C LYS A 4 -15.89 -11.85 -15.05
N LYS A 5 -15.88 -12.47 -16.23
CA LYS A 5 -14.90 -12.18 -17.26
C LYS A 5 -15.11 -10.71 -17.57
N LEU A 6 -14.28 -9.85 -16.98
CA LEU A 6 -14.16 -8.49 -17.44
C LEU A 6 -13.66 -8.66 -18.87
N GLU A 7 -14.55 -8.48 -19.85
CA GLU A 7 -14.23 -8.58 -21.28
C GLU A 7 -13.37 -7.37 -21.65
N VAL A 8 -12.15 -7.36 -21.13
CA VAL A 8 -11.19 -6.30 -21.39
C VAL A 8 -10.58 -6.55 -22.77
N PRO A 9 -10.64 -5.57 -23.67
CA PRO A 9 -10.07 -5.70 -25.00
C PRO A 9 -8.57 -5.93 -24.89
N THR A 10 -8.06 -6.87 -25.69
CA THR A 10 -6.64 -7.21 -25.72
C THR A 10 -6.10 -6.97 -27.13
N SER A 11 -4.91 -6.37 -27.24
CA SER A 11 -4.20 -6.19 -28.50
C SER A 11 -2.73 -6.61 -28.34
N SER A 12 -2.05 -6.87 -29.45
CA SER A 12 -0.64 -7.28 -29.43
C SER A 12 0.30 -6.08 -29.56
N ILE A 13 1.51 -6.19 -29.03
CA ILE A 13 2.55 -5.16 -29.19
C ILE A 13 2.88 -4.89 -30.66
N THR A 14 2.70 -5.88 -31.53
CA THR A 14 2.90 -5.74 -32.99
C THR A 14 1.84 -4.83 -33.61
N GLU A 15 0.59 -4.93 -33.14
CA GLU A 15 -0.53 -4.12 -33.62
C GLU A 15 -0.41 -2.67 -33.13
N VAL A 16 0.00 -2.47 -31.88
CA VAL A 16 0.35 -1.14 -31.35
C VAL A 16 1.47 -0.49 -32.18
N LYS A 17 2.49 -1.25 -32.57
CA LYS A 17 3.59 -0.74 -33.40
C LYS A 17 3.17 -0.40 -34.83
N ARG A 18 2.17 -1.12 -35.35
CA ARG A 18 1.68 -0.93 -36.72
C ARG A 18 0.72 0.25 -36.82
N SER A 19 -0.24 0.30 -35.89
CA SER A 19 -1.32 1.28 -35.86
C SER A 19 -1.70 1.59 -34.42
N PRO A 20 -0.95 2.46 -33.72
CA PRO A 20 -1.29 2.82 -32.34
C PRO A 20 -2.66 3.50 -32.24
N MET A 21 -3.08 4.21 -33.29
CA MET A 21 -4.38 4.90 -33.34
C MET A 21 -5.57 3.92 -33.31
N ASP A 22 -5.46 2.78 -34.01
CA ASP A 22 -6.52 1.77 -34.04
C ASP A 22 -6.76 1.18 -32.64
N VAL A 23 -5.68 1.03 -31.85
CA VAL A 23 -5.76 0.55 -30.47
C VAL A 23 -6.41 1.59 -29.55
N PHE A 24 -6.15 2.88 -29.76
CA PHE A 24 -6.86 3.95 -29.04
C PHE A 24 -8.33 4.03 -29.44
N ASP A 25 -8.67 3.84 -30.71
CA ASP A 25 -10.06 3.79 -31.16
C ASP A 25 -10.79 2.57 -30.58
N GLN A 26 -10.09 1.44 -30.43
CA GLN A 26 -10.62 0.26 -29.74
C GLN A 26 -10.87 0.57 -28.25
N ALA A 27 -9.94 1.24 -27.56
CA ALA A 27 -10.13 1.67 -26.18
C ALA A 27 -11.33 2.61 -26.02
N ARG A 28 -11.50 3.54 -26.97
CA ARG A 28 -12.64 4.47 -27.01
C ARG A 28 -13.96 3.73 -27.21
N LYS A 29 -14.03 2.81 -28.17
CA LYS A 29 -15.25 2.02 -28.47
C LYS A 29 -15.64 1.09 -27.34
N ALA A 30 -14.66 0.52 -26.65
CA ALA A 30 -14.89 -0.38 -25.54
C ALA A 30 -15.11 0.37 -24.21
N GLU A 31 -14.99 1.71 -24.21
CA GLU A 31 -15.05 2.56 -23.01
C GLU A 31 -14.13 2.09 -21.87
N THR A 32 -13.07 1.35 -22.21
CA THR A 32 -12.15 0.76 -21.24
C THR A 32 -10.75 0.60 -21.84
N GLY A 33 -9.75 0.43 -20.97
CA GLY A 33 -8.36 0.29 -21.40
C GLY A 33 -8.10 -1.02 -22.16
N VAL A 34 -7.25 -0.94 -23.18
CA VAL A 34 -6.83 -2.09 -23.98
C VAL A 34 -5.54 -2.66 -23.43
N TYR A 35 -5.54 -3.94 -23.07
CA TYR A 35 -4.35 -4.64 -22.61
C TYR A 35 -3.44 -4.98 -23.79
N VAL A 36 -2.19 -4.55 -23.72
CA VAL A 36 -1.18 -4.83 -24.74
C VAL A 36 -0.35 -6.03 -24.32
N PHE A 37 -0.37 -7.08 -25.14
CA PHE A 37 0.39 -8.29 -24.92
C PHE A 37 1.68 -8.32 -25.75
N ASN A 38 2.78 -8.69 -25.12
CA ASN A 38 4.01 -9.09 -25.78
C ASN A 38 4.20 -10.60 -25.58
N ARG A 39 3.91 -11.37 -26.63
CA ARG A 39 3.79 -12.83 -26.56
C ARG A 39 2.73 -13.22 -25.52
N GLU A 40 3.10 -13.98 -24.49
CA GLU A 40 2.19 -14.44 -23.43
C GLU A 40 2.14 -13.51 -22.22
N LYS A 41 2.86 -12.38 -22.24
CA LYS A 41 2.94 -11.44 -21.10
C LYS A 41 2.25 -10.12 -21.43
N VAL A 42 1.52 -9.57 -20.47
CA VAL A 42 1.01 -8.19 -20.54
C VAL A 42 2.19 -7.23 -20.45
N ALA A 43 2.34 -6.38 -21.46
CA ALA A 43 3.35 -5.34 -21.53
C ALA A 43 2.86 -4.01 -20.96
N GLY A 44 1.55 -3.75 -21.03
CA GLY A 44 0.94 -2.53 -20.50
C GLY A 44 -0.54 -2.42 -20.86
N VAL A 45 -1.13 -1.27 -20.54
CA VAL A 45 -2.52 -0.92 -20.90
C VAL A 45 -2.50 0.41 -21.64
N MET A 46 -3.26 0.50 -22.73
CA MET A 46 -3.46 1.74 -23.49
C MET A 46 -4.85 2.30 -23.19
N LEU A 47 -4.89 3.58 -22.84
CA LEU A 47 -6.09 4.36 -22.52
C LEU A 47 -6.09 5.62 -23.38
N THR A 48 -7.27 6.14 -23.71
CA THR A 48 -7.35 7.48 -24.29
C THR A 48 -7.04 8.54 -23.24
N GLN A 49 -6.71 9.76 -23.68
CA GLN A 49 -6.49 10.89 -22.78
C GLN A 49 -7.71 11.12 -21.87
N GLU A 50 -8.91 11.18 -22.46
CA GLU A 50 -10.17 11.40 -21.74
C GLU A 50 -10.42 10.33 -20.67
N GLN A 51 -10.16 9.05 -20.99
CA GLN A 51 -10.30 7.94 -20.04
C GLN A 51 -9.32 8.07 -18.88
N TYR A 52 -8.08 8.46 -19.16
CA TYR A 52 -7.07 8.66 -18.13
C TYR A 52 -7.42 9.84 -17.21
N GLU A 53 -7.84 10.97 -17.78
CA GLU A 53 -8.26 12.15 -17.01
C GLU A 53 -9.50 11.86 -16.16
N MET A 54 -10.47 11.12 -16.70
CA MET A 54 -11.66 10.70 -15.96
C MET A 54 -11.30 9.82 -14.76
N LEU A 55 -10.39 8.84 -14.93
CA LEU A 55 -9.90 8.00 -13.83
C LEU A 55 -9.18 8.82 -12.76
N LEU A 56 -8.42 9.84 -13.16
CA LEU A 56 -7.77 10.74 -12.20
C LEU A 56 -8.79 11.58 -11.43
N GLN A 57 -9.80 12.13 -12.11
CA GLN A 57 -10.87 12.90 -11.47
C GLN A 57 -11.71 12.05 -10.52
N GLU A 58 -12.09 10.84 -10.93
CA GLU A 58 -12.82 9.91 -10.07
C GLU A 58 -11.99 9.56 -8.83
N LEU A 59 -10.70 9.31 -9.01
CA LEU A 59 -9.79 9.01 -7.92
C LEU A 59 -9.59 10.21 -6.97
N GLU A 60 -9.55 11.43 -7.48
CA GLU A 60 -9.51 12.66 -6.68
C GLU A 60 -10.82 12.83 -5.88
N LEU A 61 -11.97 12.72 -6.53
CA LEU A 61 -13.28 12.78 -5.87
C LEU A 61 -13.44 11.72 -4.77
N LEU A 62 -13.00 10.48 -5.03
CA LEU A 62 -13.05 9.42 -4.03
C LEU A 62 -12.12 9.71 -2.85
N ARG A 63 -10.92 10.24 -3.11
CA ARG A 63 -10.00 10.63 -2.04
C ARG A 63 -10.55 11.79 -1.23
N ASP A 64 -11.14 12.79 -1.88
CA ASP A 64 -11.73 13.94 -1.21
C ASP A 64 -12.93 13.52 -0.37
N ALA A 65 -13.84 12.69 -0.90
CA ALA A 65 -14.95 12.15 -0.12
C ALA A 65 -14.47 11.32 1.08
N THR A 66 -13.41 10.53 0.92
CA THR A 66 -12.83 9.76 2.03
C THR A 66 -12.21 10.69 3.06
N ASN A 67 -11.50 11.73 2.63
CA ASN A 67 -10.89 12.72 3.50
C ASN A 67 -11.94 13.57 4.23
N GLU A 68 -13.03 13.97 3.57
CA GLU A 68 -14.15 14.68 4.18
C GLU A 68 -14.86 13.82 5.23
N ILE A 69 -15.03 12.52 4.98
CA ILE A 69 -15.57 11.58 5.98
C ILE A 69 -14.62 11.49 7.17
N VAL A 70 -13.31 11.34 6.93
CA VAL A 70 -12.29 11.30 7.99
C VAL A 70 -12.29 12.62 8.78
N GLU A 71 -12.34 13.77 8.12
CA GLU A 71 -12.39 15.09 8.78
C GLU A 71 -13.70 15.32 9.54
N ALA A 72 -14.82 14.87 9.00
CA ALA A 72 -16.12 14.95 9.68
C ALA A 72 -16.15 14.06 10.92
N SER A 73 -15.59 12.85 10.84
CA SER A 73 -15.39 11.96 12.00
C SER A 73 -14.50 12.60 13.06
N LEU A 74 -13.38 13.23 12.67
CA LEU A 74 -12.47 13.92 13.59
C LEU A 74 -13.09 15.17 14.24
N LYS A 75 -13.99 15.88 13.55
CA LYS A 75 -14.71 17.05 14.10
C LYS A 75 -15.84 16.65 15.04
N SER A 76 -16.46 15.49 14.85
CA SER A 76 -17.49 14.97 15.77
C SER A 76 -16.92 14.39 17.08
N GLU A 77 -15.62 14.11 17.15
CA GLU A 77 -14.95 13.53 18.32
C GLU A 77 -14.46 14.58 19.35
N ALA A 78 -14.74 15.88 19.15
CA ALA A 78 -14.42 16.92 20.13
C ALA A 78 -15.36 16.96 21.36
N ILE A 79 -16.34 16.05 21.45
CA ILE A 79 -17.10 15.79 22.68
C ILE A 79 -17.34 14.28 22.76
N ASP A 80 -16.39 13.56 23.34
CA ASP A 80 -16.55 12.48 24.33
C ASP A 80 -15.39 11.46 24.19
N GLU A 81 -14.60 11.30 25.25
CA GLU A 81 -13.43 10.42 25.40
C GLU A 81 -13.76 8.91 25.34
N SER A 82 -14.83 8.51 24.65
CA SER A 82 -15.19 7.10 24.53
C SER A 82 -15.73 6.85 23.13
N TYR A 83 -14.88 6.31 22.26
CA TYR A 83 -15.11 5.18 21.35
C TYR A 83 -14.00 5.15 20.30
N ALA A 84 -12.74 5.06 20.76
CA ALA A 84 -11.69 4.46 19.96
C ALA A 84 -12.09 3.00 19.69
N ASN A 85 -12.45 2.65 18.44
CA ASN A 85 -12.15 1.32 17.87
C ASN A 85 -12.51 1.22 16.38
N GLN A 86 -11.46 0.87 15.61
CA GLN A 86 -11.40 0.57 14.17
C GLN A 86 -11.40 1.83 13.26
N SER A 87 -10.26 2.34 12.81
CA SER A 87 -9.07 1.62 12.32
C SER A 87 -7.81 2.47 12.43
N VAL A 88 -6.86 1.94 13.21
CA VAL A 88 -5.40 2.17 13.30
C VAL A 88 -5.05 2.28 14.79
N SER A 89 -4.73 1.14 15.43
CA SER A 89 -4.13 1.11 16.75
C SER A 89 -2.62 1.29 16.56
N ILE A 90 -2.20 2.52 16.25
CA ILE A 90 -0.82 2.94 16.46
C ILE A 90 -0.77 3.56 17.84
N VAL A 91 -0.27 2.76 18.79
CA VAL A 91 -0.04 3.22 20.17
C VAL A 91 1.37 3.78 20.20
N SER A 92 1.47 5.08 20.49
CA SER A 92 2.72 5.78 20.77
C SER A 92 2.81 6.08 22.26
N THR A 93 4.02 6.04 22.81
CA THR A 93 4.28 6.33 24.23
C THR A 93 4.42 7.82 24.54
N SER A 94 4.44 8.71 23.54
CA SER A 94 4.60 10.17 23.71
C SER A 94 3.95 10.97 22.58
N GLU A 95 3.43 12.17 22.91
CA GLU A 95 2.83 13.14 21.96
C GLU A 95 3.83 13.62 20.88
N GLU A 96 5.15 13.51 21.15
CA GLU A 96 6.22 13.87 20.20
C GLU A 96 6.33 12.88 19.02
N LEU A 97 5.74 11.69 19.13
CA LEU A 97 5.73 10.68 18.07
C LEU A 97 4.59 10.85 17.06
N ASP A 98 3.64 11.77 17.30
CA ASP A 98 2.44 11.89 16.46
C ASP A 98 2.74 12.29 15.02
N GLU A 99 3.79 13.08 14.78
CA GLU A 99 4.23 13.41 13.41
C GLU A 99 4.77 12.17 12.68
N LEU A 100 5.48 11.29 13.40
CA LEU A 100 5.98 10.02 12.87
C LEU A 100 4.84 9.02 12.65
N VAL A 101 3.83 9.01 13.53
CA VAL A 101 2.60 8.22 13.38
C VAL A 101 1.80 8.69 12.17
N HIS A 102 1.61 9.99 11.98
CA HIS A 102 0.93 10.55 10.82
C HIS A 102 1.66 10.19 9.54
N THR A 103 2.99 10.29 9.54
CA THR A 103 3.83 9.86 8.42
C THR A 103 3.65 8.36 8.17
N LEU A 104 3.73 7.51 9.19
CA LEU A 104 3.51 6.08 9.07
C LEU A 104 2.10 5.73 8.58
N LYS A 105 1.05 6.44 9.02
CA LYS A 105 -0.33 6.30 8.53
C LYS A 105 -0.44 6.64 7.05
N HIS A 106 0.27 7.67 6.59
CA HIS A 106 0.28 8.08 5.18
C HIS A 106 1.01 7.05 4.30
N TYR A 107 2.12 6.49 4.80
CA TYR A 107 2.93 5.52 4.05
C TYR A 107 2.47 4.07 4.21
N LEU A 108 1.73 3.71 5.26
CA LEU A 108 1.31 2.34 5.54
C LEU A 108 -0.21 2.28 5.72
N THR A 109 -0.90 1.77 4.70
CA THR A 109 -2.32 1.42 4.82
C THR A 109 -2.44 0.06 5.50
N THR A 110 -2.70 0.03 6.81
CA THR A 110 -2.95 -1.20 7.57
C THR A 110 -4.22 -1.88 7.08
N GLY A 111 -4.23 -3.21 6.97
CA GLY A 111 -5.34 -3.99 6.42
C GLY A 111 -5.26 -4.27 4.91
N VAL A 112 -4.24 -3.75 4.21
CA VAL A 112 -3.96 -4.05 2.80
C VAL A 112 -2.78 -5.02 2.70
N THR A 113 -2.84 -5.96 1.75
CA THR A 113 -1.69 -6.84 1.44
C THR A 113 -0.57 -6.02 0.79
N ILE A 114 0.58 -5.92 1.45
CA ILE A 114 1.79 -5.28 0.93
C ILE A 114 2.89 -6.33 0.73
N SER A 115 3.79 -6.16 -0.24
CA SER A 115 4.95 -7.05 -0.32
C SER A 115 5.97 -6.71 0.76
N ALA A 116 6.63 -7.71 1.32
CA ALA A 116 7.65 -7.54 2.35
C ALA A 116 8.80 -6.63 1.90
N LYS A 117 9.14 -6.65 0.59
CA LYS A 117 10.09 -5.71 -0.01
C LYS A 117 9.61 -4.25 0.06
N ASN A 118 8.34 -4.00 -0.26
CA ASN A 118 7.77 -2.65 -0.28
C ASN A 118 7.61 -2.10 1.14
N LEU A 119 7.26 -2.96 2.11
CA LEU A 119 7.29 -2.60 3.52
C LEU A 119 8.69 -2.16 3.94
N ASP A 120 9.71 -2.94 3.60
CA ASP A 120 11.10 -2.64 3.97
C ASP A 120 11.61 -1.35 3.33
N GLU A 121 11.38 -1.15 2.03
CA GLU A 121 11.75 0.09 1.33
C GLU A 121 11.09 1.32 1.98
N ARG A 122 9.82 1.22 2.39
CA ARG A 122 9.11 2.30 3.10
C ARG A 122 9.69 2.55 4.48
N MET A 123 9.95 1.50 5.26
CA MET A 123 10.53 1.63 6.59
C MET A 123 11.95 2.20 6.55
N VAL A 124 12.78 1.77 5.60
CA VAL A 124 14.12 2.32 5.35
C VAL A 124 14.05 3.79 4.93
N THR A 125 13.09 4.16 4.09
CA THR A 125 12.85 5.57 3.69
C THR A 125 12.49 6.44 4.90
N LEU A 126 11.72 5.89 5.85
CA LEU A 126 11.39 6.53 7.13
C LEU A 126 12.58 6.52 8.12
N GLY A 127 13.72 5.95 7.74
CA GLY A 127 14.94 5.92 8.53
C GLY A 127 15.01 4.75 9.52
N PHE A 128 14.09 3.79 9.44
CA PHE A 128 14.14 2.57 10.26
C PHE A 128 15.06 1.52 9.64
N ILE A 129 15.71 0.75 10.51
CA ILE A 129 16.61 -0.35 10.15
C ILE A 129 16.19 -1.59 10.93
N THR A 130 16.15 -2.74 10.28
CA THR A 130 15.96 -4.03 10.94
C THR A 130 17.28 -4.54 11.49
N LYS A 131 17.26 -5.17 12.67
CA LYS A 131 18.49 -5.64 13.35
C LYS A 131 19.22 -6.79 12.63
N LYS A 132 18.65 -7.36 11.55
CA LYS A 132 19.13 -8.57 10.88
C LYS A 132 19.28 -8.40 9.37
N THR A 133 19.87 -7.30 8.92
CA THR A 133 20.27 -7.10 7.52
C THR A 133 21.52 -7.92 7.16
N GLY A 134 21.38 -9.25 7.24
CA GLY A 134 22.21 -10.18 6.47
C GLY A 134 21.66 -10.32 5.05
N PHE A 135 22.50 -10.78 4.12
CA PHE A 135 22.17 -11.04 2.72
C PHE A 135 21.01 -12.07 2.63
N GLY A 136 19.76 -11.59 2.65
CA GLY A 136 18.57 -12.42 2.90
C GLY A 136 17.34 -11.68 3.48
N GLY A 137 17.49 -10.40 3.85
CA GLY A 137 16.52 -9.57 4.59
C GLY A 137 15.02 -9.85 4.40
N VAL A 138 14.50 -9.88 3.17
CA VAL A 138 13.06 -10.07 2.92
C VAL A 138 12.57 -11.46 3.37
N VAL A 139 13.36 -12.51 3.12
CA VAL A 139 13.03 -13.89 3.51
C VAL A 139 13.12 -14.06 5.02
N ASP A 140 14.14 -13.46 5.65
CA ASP A 140 14.31 -13.49 7.10
C ASP A 140 13.19 -12.72 7.82
N MET A 141 12.72 -11.60 7.26
CA MET A 141 11.55 -10.87 7.76
C MET A 141 10.26 -11.69 7.67
N LEU A 142 10.06 -12.41 6.56
CA LEU A 142 8.91 -13.32 6.40
C LEU A 142 8.98 -14.49 7.40
N ASN A 143 10.17 -15.05 7.61
CA ASN A 143 10.39 -16.09 8.63
C ASN A 143 10.15 -15.56 10.05
N GLU A 144 10.54 -14.33 10.36
CA GLU A 144 10.27 -13.69 11.66
C GLU A 144 8.78 -13.41 11.86
N LEU A 145 8.11 -12.94 10.82
CA LEU A 145 6.66 -12.71 10.84
C LEU A 145 5.89 -14.02 11.03
N THR A 146 6.30 -15.11 10.38
CA THR A 146 5.67 -16.43 10.54
C THR A 146 5.99 -17.07 11.91
N ALA A 147 7.18 -16.85 12.46
CA ALA A 147 7.58 -17.44 13.75
C ALA A 147 7.07 -16.65 14.97
N THR A 148 7.01 -15.32 14.89
CA THR A 148 6.73 -14.44 16.03
C THR A 148 5.46 -13.59 15.87
N GLY A 149 4.91 -13.52 14.65
CA GLY A 149 3.78 -12.65 14.33
C GLY A 149 4.12 -11.15 14.29
N LYS A 150 5.40 -10.78 14.43
CA LYS A 150 5.84 -9.38 14.51
C LYS A 150 7.20 -9.13 13.87
N ILE A 151 7.45 -7.90 13.44
CA ILE A 151 8.72 -7.43 12.88
C ILE A 151 9.14 -6.17 13.64
N ASN A 152 10.39 -6.16 14.11
CA ASN A 152 10.94 -5.06 14.89
C ASN A 152 11.86 -4.16 14.03
N TYR A 153 11.51 -2.90 13.92
CA TYR A 153 12.25 -1.86 13.21
C TYR A 153 12.81 -0.85 14.21
N GLN A 154 14.07 -0.46 14.06
CA GLN A 154 14.71 0.53 14.93
C GLN A 154 15.08 1.78 14.13
N LEU A 155 14.71 2.96 14.61
CA LEU A 155 15.03 4.22 13.93
C LEU A 155 16.55 4.49 14.01
N ARG A 156 17.20 4.73 12.86
CA ARG A 156 18.64 5.02 12.77
C ARG A 156 18.99 6.35 13.43
N ARG A 157 18.09 7.33 13.33
CA ARG A 157 18.28 8.67 13.88
C ARG A 157 17.80 8.65 15.32
N LYS A 158 18.69 8.97 16.27
CA LYS A 158 18.30 9.24 17.65
C LYS A 158 17.56 10.58 17.66
N THR A 159 16.25 10.56 17.86
CA THR A 159 15.50 11.72 18.31
C THR A 159 15.79 11.87 19.80
N ASN A 160 16.32 13.02 20.22
CA ASN A 160 16.51 13.41 21.63
C ASN A 160 17.30 12.45 22.54
N GLY A 161 18.10 11.52 21.98
CA GLY A 161 18.93 10.58 22.73
C GLY A 161 18.29 9.21 22.97
N HIS A 162 17.03 9.05 22.61
CA HIS A 162 16.27 7.82 22.78
C HIS A 162 16.22 6.97 21.51
N ILE A 163 16.01 5.66 21.69
CA ILE A 163 15.89 4.71 20.59
C ILE A 163 14.41 4.50 20.31
N VAL A 164 13.94 4.91 19.13
CA VAL A 164 12.58 4.62 18.70
C VAL A 164 12.52 3.25 18.03
N ILE A 165 11.62 2.39 18.49
CA ILE A 165 11.35 1.07 17.92
C ILE A 165 9.91 1.03 17.39
N ALA A 166 9.75 0.61 16.15
CA ALA A 166 8.47 0.30 15.53
C ALA A 166 8.27 -1.22 15.46
N GLU A 167 7.28 -1.71 16.19
CA GLU A 167 6.81 -3.09 16.22
C GLU A 167 5.64 -3.26 15.24
N ILE A 168 5.90 -3.88 14.09
CA ILE A 168 4.87 -4.16 13.09
C ILE A 168 4.31 -5.56 13.33
N ILE A 169 3.04 -5.66 13.68
CA ILE A 169 2.30 -6.91 13.84
C ILE A 169 1.52 -7.19 12.57
N GLY A 170 1.72 -8.37 12.00
CA GLY A 170 1.06 -8.78 10.77
C GLY A 170 1.07 -10.29 10.57
N GLU A 171 0.44 -10.72 9.49
CA GLU A 171 0.42 -12.12 9.08
C GLU A 171 0.79 -12.23 7.60
N GLN A 172 1.44 -13.34 7.23
CA GLN A 172 1.70 -13.62 5.82
C GLN A 172 0.38 -13.99 5.13
N ASP A 173 0.15 -13.44 3.94
CA ASP A 173 -1.02 -13.77 3.14
C ASP A 173 -0.83 -15.15 2.48
N SER A 174 -1.32 -16.18 3.15
CA SER A 174 -1.27 -17.58 2.67
C SER A 174 -2.15 -17.85 1.45
N GLN A 175 -3.01 -16.91 1.04
CA GLN A 175 -3.89 -17.06 -0.13
C GLN A 175 -3.24 -16.54 -1.42
N SER A 176 -2.13 -15.81 -1.35
CA SER A 176 -1.44 -15.29 -2.52
C SER A 176 -0.46 -16.31 -3.10
N GLN A 177 -0.47 -16.49 -4.43
CA GLN A 177 0.54 -17.27 -5.15
C GLN A 177 1.97 -16.70 -5.01
N LEU A 178 2.08 -15.48 -4.48
CA LEU A 178 3.33 -14.78 -4.23
C LEU A 178 3.65 -14.85 -2.72
N PHE A 179 4.69 -15.61 -2.37
CA PHE A 179 5.14 -15.84 -0.99
C PHE A 179 5.63 -14.57 -0.25
N ASP A 180 5.66 -13.41 -0.91
CA ASP A 180 6.20 -12.17 -0.38
C ASP A 180 5.15 -11.22 0.19
N LYS A 181 3.86 -11.57 0.15
CA LYS A 181 2.79 -10.69 0.64
C LYS A 181 2.50 -10.85 2.13
N ILE A 182 2.34 -9.72 2.80
CA ILE A 182 2.06 -9.59 4.22
C ILE A 182 0.88 -8.65 4.45
N ILE A 183 0.07 -8.97 5.45
CA ILE A 183 -1.08 -8.19 5.91
C ILE A 183 -0.69 -7.56 7.23
N ILE A 184 -0.58 -6.23 7.25
CA ILE A 184 -0.28 -5.48 8.47
C ILE A 184 -1.56 -5.33 9.28
N LYS A 185 -1.56 -5.86 10.51
CA LYS A 185 -2.68 -5.77 11.45
C LYS A 185 -2.55 -4.56 12.37
N LYS A 186 -1.38 -4.35 12.97
CA LYS A 186 -1.11 -3.25 13.92
C LYS A 186 0.34 -2.82 13.84
N ILE A 187 0.62 -1.58 14.24
CA ILE A 187 1.98 -1.06 14.35
C ILE A 187 2.08 -0.37 15.71
N TYR A 188 3.04 -0.76 16.54
CA TYR A 188 3.31 -0.14 17.82
C TYR A 188 4.59 0.68 17.71
N LEU A 189 4.60 1.91 18.23
CA LEU A 189 5.84 2.68 18.34
C LEU A 189 6.13 2.94 19.81
N HIS A 190 7.34 2.59 20.23
CA HIS A 190 7.80 2.84 21.59
C HIS A 190 9.21 3.44 21.58
N GLU A 191 9.44 4.32 22.55
CA GLU A 191 10.71 4.97 22.81
C GLU A 191 11.42 4.26 23.98
N LEU A 192 12.74 4.08 23.86
CA LEU A 192 13.63 3.44 24.83
C LEU A 192 14.65 4.42 25.42
#